data_AF-A0A517VR44-F1
#
_entry.id   AF-A0A517VR44-F1
#
_cell.length_a   1.000
_cell.length_b   1.000
_cell.length_c   1.000
_cell.angle_alpha   90.00
_cell.angle_beta   90.00
_cell.angle_gamma   90.00
#
_symmetry.space_group_name_H-M   'P 1'
#
loop_
_entity.id
_entity.type
_entity.pdbx_description
1 polymer ?
#
loop_
_entity_poly.entity_id
_entity_poly.type
_entity_poly.pdbx_seq_one_letter_code
_entity_poly.pdbx_strand_id
1 'polypeptide(L)'
;MKLTPFVMTVALLASIVLTAVSIEAKEKQIADKAPVALNRNCAVCLVKSQKIVKGKPEHAVVYDGRTYLFPNEEIKKMFATEPEKFAPALNGDCSVCFSHHDGVRNPGKVDHVSFYQGRAFLFPNQQIKSIFDQSPQKYADVDLAHNGKCIVCKIDGGKDVPGKPEFTAIYQGMRYQFPSESVKQKFQANPAKYVSQKEGGQKTSSTNAIGSQLVSINGTTGCAACEYGVHPKKDPKELGLAIKSNDGKVYVIEGAHASHPDLYKSRFQSVKVSVKGKQIANHGKFVWLEPQSIEKIQ
;
A
#
# COMPACT_ATOMS: atom_id res chain seq x y z
N MET A 1 -63.99 -64.87 -19.33
CA MET A 1 -63.31 -65.08 -20.61
C MET A 1 -62.01 -64.29 -20.57
N LYS A 2 -60.85 -64.99 -20.52
CA LYS A 2 -59.48 -64.67 -21.03
C LYS A 2 -58.93 -63.23 -20.84
N LEU A 3 -57.65 -62.94 -20.60
CA LEU A 3 -56.38 -63.58 -20.17
C LEU A 3 -55.41 -62.36 -20.10
N THR A 4 -54.44 -62.35 -19.18
CA THR A 4 -53.27 -61.42 -19.09
C THR A 4 -52.37 -61.47 -20.37
N PRO A 5 -51.41 -60.55 -20.67
CA PRO A 5 -50.25 -60.15 -19.81
C PRO A 5 -49.64 -58.72 -20.01
N PHE A 6 -48.99 -58.15 -18.98
CA PHE A 6 -47.53 -58.00 -18.76
C PHE A 6 -46.74 -57.22 -19.82
N VAL A 7 -46.24 -56.02 -19.47
CA VAL A 7 -44.92 -55.53 -19.92
C VAL A 7 -44.21 -54.83 -18.77
N MET A 8 -43.06 -55.41 -18.41
CA MET A 8 -41.99 -54.88 -17.58
C MET A 8 -41.24 -53.74 -18.28
N THR A 9 -40.87 -52.70 -17.52
CA THR A 9 -39.64 -51.90 -17.72
C THR A 9 -39.26 -51.35 -16.34
N VAL A 10 -38.41 -52.04 -15.57
CA VAL A 10 -36.94 -51.94 -15.51
C VAL A 10 -36.42 -50.56 -15.12
N ALA A 11 -35.67 -50.57 -14.02
CA ALA A 11 -35.02 -49.51 -13.27
C ALA A 11 -34.11 -48.56 -14.07
N LEU A 12 -33.96 -47.33 -13.57
CA LEU A 12 -32.63 -46.72 -13.45
C LEU A 12 -32.58 -45.73 -12.27
N LEU A 13 -32.06 -46.20 -11.14
CA LEU A 13 -31.46 -45.37 -10.10
C LEU A 13 -30.16 -44.78 -10.69
N ALA A 14 -30.20 -43.55 -11.20
CA ALA A 14 -29.00 -42.82 -11.58
C ALA A 14 -28.50 -42.03 -10.37
N SER A 15 -27.44 -42.57 -9.77
CA SER A 15 -26.65 -41.98 -8.69
C SER A 15 -26.30 -40.51 -8.94
N ILE A 16 -26.74 -39.62 -8.06
CA ILE A 16 -26.23 -38.25 -7.95
C ILE A 16 -24.88 -38.33 -7.24
N VAL A 17 -23.81 -38.54 -8.00
CA VAL A 17 -22.42 -38.49 -7.49
C VAL A 17 -21.87 -37.08 -7.72
N LEU A 18 -21.65 -36.39 -6.60
CA LEU A 18 -20.59 -35.41 -6.33
C LEU A 18 -20.03 -34.61 -7.52
N THR A 19 -20.52 -33.38 -7.73
CA THR A 19 -19.72 -32.33 -8.38
C THR A 19 -19.05 -31.46 -7.32
N ALA A 20 -18.05 -32.01 -6.63
CA ALA A 20 -17.20 -31.26 -5.69
C ALA A 20 -15.85 -30.82 -6.31
N VAL A 21 -15.61 -31.08 -7.60
CA VAL A 21 -14.26 -30.98 -8.20
C VAL A 21 -13.95 -29.60 -8.80
N SER A 22 -14.91 -28.68 -8.90
CA SER A 22 -14.70 -27.41 -9.63
C SER A 22 -14.08 -26.27 -8.82
N ILE A 23 -13.90 -26.42 -7.49
CA ILE A 23 -13.34 -25.34 -6.65
C ILE A 23 -11.81 -25.39 -6.65
N GLU A 24 -11.19 -26.57 -6.53
CA GLU A 24 -9.72 -26.72 -6.47
C GLU A 24 -9.01 -26.25 -7.75
N ALA A 25 -9.60 -26.47 -8.92
CA ALA A 25 -9.01 -26.07 -10.20
C ALA A 25 -8.92 -24.53 -10.36
N LYS A 26 -9.83 -23.78 -9.73
CA LYS A 26 -9.85 -22.32 -9.81
C LYS A 26 -8.81 -21.68 -8.90
N GLU A 27 -8.55 -22.29 -7.75
CA GLU A 27 -7.55 -21.83 -6.77
C GLU A 27 -6.11 -22.08 -7.29
N LYS A 28 -5.89 -23.24 -7.92
CA LYS A 28 -4.59 -23.59 -8.52
C LYS A 28 -4.18 -22.66 -9.66
N GLN A 29 -5.13 -22.21 -10.49
CA GLN A 29 -4.84 -21.27 -11.57
C GLN A 29 -4.60 -19.81 -11.12
N ILE A 30 -5.09 -19.42 -9.93
CA ILE A 30 -4.80 -18.10 -9.34
C ILE A 30 -3.38 -18.10 -8.73
N ALA A 31 -2.95 -19.22 -8.15
CA ALA A 31 -1.60 -19.40 -7.63
C ALA A 31 -0.50 -19.24 -8.68
N ASP A 32 -0.76 -19.63 -9.93
CA ASP A 32 0.18 -19.49 -11.04
C ASP A 32 0.30 -18.06 -11.60
N LYS A 33 -0.56 -17.11 -11.20
CA LYS A 33 -0.56 -15.73 -11.74
C LYS A 33 -0.20 -14.63 -10.75
N ALA A 34 -0.32 -14.87 -9.44
CA ALA A 34 0.04 -13.85 -8.45
C ALA A 34 1.57 -13.67 -8.37
N PRO A 35 2.09 -12.42 -8.32
CA PRO A 35 3.52 -12.17 -8.19
C PRO A 35 4.09 -12.82 -6.94
N VAL A 36 5.27 -13.43 -7.07
CA VAL A 36 5.95 -14.07 -5.94
C VAL A 36 6.45 -13.01 -4.95
N ALA A 37 6.04 -13.14 -3.70
CA ALA A 37 6.43 -12.25 -2.62
C ALA A 37 7.89 -12.48 -2.18
N LEU A 38 8.46 -11.46 -1.54
CA LEU A 38 9.68 -11.57 -0.74
C LEU A 38 10.90 -12.17 -1.47
N ASN A 39 10.95 -12.07 -2.79
CA ASN A 39 11.96 -12.75 -3.60
C ASN A 39 12.11 -14.24 -3.23
N ARG A 40 10.97 -14.94 -3.09
CA ARG A 40 10.87 -16.36 -2.72
C ARG A 40 11.28 -16.69 -1.28
N ASN A 41 11.44 -15.70 -0.40
CA ASN A 41 11.79 -15.96 1.00
C ASN A 41 10.55 -16.10 1.89
N CYS A 42 10.68 -16.95 2.90
CA CYS A 42 9.64 -17.35 3.83
C CYS A 42 9.24 -16.22 4.79
N ALA A 43 7.99 -15.74 4.69
CA ALA A 43 7.46 -14.68 5.55
C ALA A 43 7.46 -15.05 7.04
N VAL A 44 7.05 -16.29 7.36
CA VAL A 44 7.05 -16.80 8.75
C VAL A 44 8.47 -16.83 9.32
N CYS A 45 9.46 -17.21 8.51
CA CYS A 45 10.86 -17.32 8.91
C CYS A 45 11.47 -15.94 9.16
N LEU A 46 11.08 -14.93 8.37
CA LEU A 46 11.43 -13.54 8.63
C LEU A 46 10.84 -13.09 9.97
N VAL A 47 9.53 -13.26 10.20
CA VAL A 47 8.87 -12.69 11.39
C VAL A 47 9.24 -13.46 12.67
N LYS A 48 9.22 -14.79 12.68
CA LYS A 48 9.47 -15.59 13.89
C LYS A 48 10.94 -15.80 14.20
N SER A 49 11.80 -15.85 13.19
CA SER A 49 13.20 -16.24 13.36
C SER A 49 14.20 -15.19 12.86
N GLN A 50 13.72 -14.11 12.24
CA GLN A 50 14.57 -13.08 11.63
C GLN A 50 15.61 -13.65 10.65
N LYS A 51 15.24 -14.75 9.97
CA LYS A 51 16.09 -15.46 9.02
C LYS A 51 15.53 -15.37 7.60
N ILE A 52 16.41 -15.10 6.65
CA ILE A 52 16.11 -15.16 5.22
C ILE A 52 16.25 -16.62 4.78
N VAL A 53 15.11 -17.33 4.71
CA VAL A 53 15.05 -18.73 4.28
C VAL A 53 14.27 -18.80 2.99
N LYS A 54 14.85 -19.42 1.96
CA LYS A 54 14.16 -19.65 0.68
C LYS A 54 13.02 -20.65 0.86
N GLY A 55 11.85 -20.28 0.37
CA GLY A 55 10.73 -21.18 0.22
C GLY A 55 10.77 -21.96 -1.08
N LYS A 56 9.97 -23.02 -1.14
CA LYS A 56 9.88 -23.89 -2.31
C LYS A 56 8.52 -23.72 -2.99
N PRO A 57 8.44 -23.78 -4.34
CA PRO A 57 7.18 -23.63 -5.07
C PRO A 57 6.08 -24.61 -4.63
N GLU A 58 6.44 -25.84 -4.24
CA GLU A 58 5.51 -26.85 -3.74
C GLU A 58 4.83 -26.48 -2.40
N HIS A 59 5.39 -25.52 -1.66
CA HIS A 59 4.83 -25.02 -0.42
C HIS A 59 4.45 -23.54 -0.57
N ALA A 60 3.46 -23.28 -1.41
CA ALA A 60 2.95 -21.94 -1.69
C ALA A 60 1.61 -21.64 -0.99
N VAL A 61 1.38 -20.38 -0.65
CA VAL A 61 0.08 -19.82 -0.25
C VAL A 61 -0.13 -18.50 -1.00
N VAL A 62 -1.29 -18.33 -1.64
CA VAL A 62 -1.69 -17.02 -2.17
C VAL A 62 -2.41 -16.25 -1.07
N TYR A 63 -1.94 -15.05 -0.78
CA TYR A 63 -2.57 -14.17 0.18
C TYR A 63 -2.45 -12.72 -0.28
N ASP A 64 -3.56 -11.99 -0.22
CA ASP A 64 -3.68 -10.58 -0.60
C ASP A 64 -3.00 -10.23 -1.94
N GLY A 65 -3.25 -11.07 -2.95
CA GLY A 65 -2.74 -10.88 -4.31
C GLY A 65 -1.26 -11.25 -4.52
N ARG A 66 -0.61 -11.90 -3.54
CA ARG A 66 0.79 -12.32 -3.64
C ARG A 66 0.98 -13.80 -3.32
N THR A 67 1.95 -14.43 -3.96
CA THR A 67 2.33 -15.83 -3.71
C THR A 67 3.49 -15.89 -2.72
N TYR A 68 3.24 -16.42 -1.53
CA TYR A 68 4.25 -16.66 -0.49
C TYR A 68 4.75 -18.11 -0.56
N LEU A 69 6.07 -18.29 -0.46
CA LEU A 69 6.71 -19.61 -0.52
C LEU A 69 7.34 -19.98 0.83
N PHE A 70 7.24 -21.24 1.22
CA PHE A 70 7.71 -21.74 2.52
C PHE A 70 8.68 -22.92 2.36
N PRO A 71 9.58 -23.16 3.34
CA PRO A 71 10.59 -24.21 3.21
C PRO A 71 10.02 -25.63 3.34
N ASN A 72 8.88 -25.77 4.03
CA ASN A 72 8.19 -27.04 4.26
C ASN A 72 6.68 -26.81 4.56
N GLU A 73 5.93 -27.90 4.67
CA GLU A 73 4.47 -27.88 4.90
C GLU A 73 4.07 -27.32 6.27
N GLU A 74 4.87 -27.54 7.31
CA GLU A 74 4.59 -27.02 8.66
C GLU A 74 4.60 -25.49 8.69
N ILE A 75 5.63 -24.89 8.09
CA ILE A 75 5.76 -23.43 8.00
C ILE A 75 4.66 -22.82 7.12
N LYS A 76 4.31 -23.51 6.01
CA LYS A 76 3.19 -23.12 5.15
C LYS A 76 1.86 -23.11 5.93
N LYS A 77 1.59 -24.15 6.74
CA LYS A 77 0.38 -24.24 7.56
C LYS A 77 0.31 -23.12 8.61
N MET A 78 1.44 -22.75 9.22
CA MET A 78 1.49 -21.57 10.10
C MET A 78 1.03 -20.31 9.38
N PHE A 79 1.54 -20.05 8.17
CA PHE A 79 1.12 -18.88 7.40
C PHE A 79 -0.35 -18.95 6.99
N ALA A 80 -0.83 -20.11 6.51
CA ALA A 80 -2.21 -20.27 6.07
C ALA A 80 -3.24 -20.08 7.20
N THR A 81 -2.85 -20.34 8.45
CA THR A 81 -3.75 -20.20 9.61
C THR A 81 -3.95 -18.74 10.01
N GLU A 82 -2.89 -17.93 10.03
CA GLU A 82 -2.91 -16.53 10.48
C GLU A 82 -2.01 -15.64 9.60
N PRO A 83 -2.31 -15.52 8.30
CA PRO A 83 -1.42 -14.85 7.34
C PRO A 83 -1.15 -13.39 7.69
N GLU A 84 -2.11 -12.69 8.30
CA GLU A 84 -2.00 -11.30 8.76
C GLU A 84 -0.90 -11.07 9.81
N LYS A 85 -0.48 -12.12 10.53
CA LYS A 85 0.62 -12.05 11.50
C LYS A 85 2.00 -12.11 10.85
N PHE A 86 2.09 -12.67 9.65
CA PHE A 86 3.36 -12.99 9.01
C PHE A 86 3.60 -12.20 7.71
N ALA A 87 2.52 -11.79 7.04
CA ALA A 87 2.61 -10.92 5.87
C ALA A 87 3.32 -9.61 6.26
N PRO A 88 4.31 -9.15 5.47
CA PRO A 88 4.98 -7.89 5.75
C PRO A 88 4.01 -6.70 5.64
N ALA A 89 4.30 -5.64 6.38
CA ALA A 89 3.57 -4.38 6.31
C ALA A 89 3.48 -3.88 4.86
N LEU A 90 2.33 -3.30 4.46
CA LEU A 90 2.06 -2.85 3.08
C LEU A 90 2.37 -3.91 2.01
N ASN A 91 2.19 -5.20 2.28
CA ASN A 91 2.58 -6.29 1.40
C ASN A 91 4.07 -6.27 1.00
N GLY A 92 4.95 -5.71 1.83
CA GLY A 92 6.37 -5.57 1.59
C GLY A 92 6.77 -4.34 0.78
N ASP A 93 5.85 -3.40 0.58
CA ASP A 93 6.19 -2.08 0.08
C ASP A 93 6.71 -1.19 1.24
N CYS A 94 7.56 -0.25 0.89
CA CYS A 94 8.27 0.63 1.80
C CYS A 94 7.32 1.59 2.52
N SER A 95 7.16 1.41 3.84
CA SER A 95 6.29 2.27 4.67
C SER A 95 6.74 3.73 4.74
N VAL A 96 8.05 3.97 4.78
CA VAL A 96 8.64 5.33 4.72
C VAL A 96 8.31 5.99 3.38
N CYS A 97 8.46 5.25 2.28
CA CYS A 97 8.19 5.74 0.94
C CYS A 97 6.70 6.02 0.77
N PHE A 98 5.84 5.11 1.24
CA PHE A 98 4.40 5.28 1.23
C PHE A 98 3.97 6.54 2.00
N SER A 99 4.58 6.79 3.16
CA SER A 99 4.33 7.99 3.96
C SER A 99 4.83 9.27 3.29
N HIS A 100 6.03 9.25 2.70
CA HIS A 100 6.64 10.43 2.10
C HIS A 100 6.14 10.76 0.69
N HIS A 101 5.53 9.80 0.00
CA HIS A 101 5.10 9.94 -1.40
C HIS A 101 3.59 9.70 -1.59
N ASP A 102 2.75 10.16 -0.67
CA ASP A 102 1.29 10.16 -0.82
C ASP A 102 0.70 8.79 -1.20
N GLY A 103 1.18 7.73 -0.55
CA GLY A 103 0.68 6.38 -0.78
C GLY A 103 1.25 5.67 -2.01
N VAL A 104 2.23 6.26 -2.72
CA VAL A 104 2.92 5.58 -3.82
C VAL A 104 3.62 4.32 -3.30
N ARG A 105 3.32 3.19 -3.95
CA ARG A 105 3.86 1.88 -3.61
C ARG A 105 5.27 1.74 -4.18
N ASN A 106 6.24 1.56 -3.30
CA ASN A 106 7.63 1.29 -3.68
C ASN A 106 8.10 -0.02 -3.04
N PRO A 107 8.34 -1.10 -3.82
CA PRO A 107 8.71 -2.39 -3.26
C PRO A 107 10.01 -2.35 -2.44
N GLY A 108 9.97 -2.94 -1.25
CA GLY A 108 11.17 -3.17 -0.45
C GLY A 108 11.91 -4.46 -0.82
N LYS A 109 13.09 -4.66 -0.23
CA LYS A 109 13.93 -5.86 -0.41
C LYS A 109 14.12 -6.56 0.93
N VAL A 110 14.19 -7.90 0.88
CA VAL A 110 14.43 -8.73 2.08
C VAL A 110 15.78 -8.45 2.74
N ASP A 111 16.77 -7.99 1.96
CA ASP A 111 18.10 -7.62 2.46
C ASP A 111 18.07 -6.30 3.27
N HIS A 112 16.96 -5.56 3.19
CA HIS A 112 16.74 -4.31 3.91
C HIS A 112 15.44 -4.40 4.70
N VAL A 113 15.35 -5.40 5.58
CA VAL A 113 14.20 -5.63 6.47
C VAL A 113 14.47 -5.09 7.87
N SER A 114 13.46 -4.45 8.47
CA SER A 114 13.42 -4.13 9.90
C SER A 114 12.23 -4.80 10.55
N PHE A 115 12.34 -5.06 11.85
CA PHE A 115 11.29 -5.69 12.66
C PHE A 115 10.83 -4.73 13.73
N TYR A 116 9.52 -4.50 13.82
CA TYR A 116 8.93 -3.62 14.83
C TYR A 116 7.55 -4.12 15.21
N GLN A 117 7.26 -4.21 16.52
CA GLN A 117 5.98 -4.69 17.06
C GLN A 117 5.52 -6.03 16.44
N GLY A 118 6.44 -6.97 16.30
CA GLY A 118 6.14 -8.31 15.75
C GLY A 118 5.87 -8.34 14.23
N ARG A 119 6.12 -7.26 13.50
CA ARG A 119 5.89 -7.14 12.05
C ARG A 119 7.20 -6.91 11.31
N ALA A 120 7.25 -7.36 10.05
CA ALA A 120 8.35 -7.11 9.13
C ALA A 120 8.06 -5.91 8.21
N PHE A 121 9.04 -5.03 8.05
CA PHE A 121 9.02 -3.85 7.19
C PHE A 121 10.18 -3.92 6.21
N LEU A 122 9.92 -3.76 4.91
CA LEU A 122 10.95 -3.88 3.87
C LEU A 122 11.21 -2.52 3.23
N PHE A 123 12.47 -2.27 2.90
CA PHE A 123 12.91 -1.00 2.31
C PHE A 123 13.69 -1.22 1.01
N PRO A 124 13.72 -0.24 0.09
CA PRO A 124 14.41 -0.40 -1.19
C PRO A 124 15.94 -0.44 -1.04
N ASN A 125 16.47 0.19 0.02
CA ASN A 125 17.90 0.31 0.32
C ASN A 125 18.14 0.57 1.83
N GLN A 126 19.42 0.55 2.22
CA GLN A 126 19.86 0.75 3.59
C GLN A 126 19.57 2.16 4.14
N GLN A 127 19.62 3.20 3.29
CA GLN A 127 19.36 4.58 3.70
C GLN A 127 17.92 4.76 4.18
N ILE A 128 16.94 4.29 3.39
CA ILE A 128 15.53 4.38 3.75
C ILE A 128 15.21 3.49 4.96
N LYS A 129 15.85 2.32 5.07
CA LYS A 129 15.77 1.48 6.26
C LYS A 129 16.21 2.24 7.51
N SER A 130 17.32 2.97 7.46
CA SER A 130 17.82 3.75 8.61
C SER A 130 16.83 4.83 9.05
N ILE A 131 16.10 5.45 8.12
CA ILE A 131 15.03 6.42 8.45
C ILE A 131 13.92 5.75 9.26
N PHE A 132 13.50 4.55 8.88
CA PHE A 132 12.53 3.79 9.66
C PHE A 132 13.08 3.43 11.04
N ASP A 133 14.30 2.89 11.10
CA ASP A 133 14.93 2.44 12.36
C ASP A 133 15.06 3.56 13.40
N GLN A 134 15.26 4.81 12.97
CA GLN A 134 15.35 5.97 13.86
C GLN A 134 13.99 6.40 14.45
N SER A 135 12.87 6.09 13.81
CA SER A 135 11.54 6.54 14.24
C SER A 135 10.43 5.60 13.73
N PRO A 136 10.45 4.30 14.10
CA PRO A 136 9.55 3.30 13.52
C PRO A 136 8.08 3.61 13.76
N GLN A 137 7.73 4.19 14.92
CA GLN A 137 6.38 4.60 15.29
C GLN A 137 5.75 5.62 14.32
N LYS A 138 6.56 6.40 13.57
CA LYS A 138 6.04 7.33 12.56
C LYS A 138 5.53 6.63 11.30
N TYR A 139 6.04 5.42 11.04
CA TYR A 139 5.83 4.72 9.78
C TYR A 139 5.15 3.36 9.96
N ALA A 140 5.09 2.82 11.18
CA ALA A 140 4.58 1.49 11.46
C ALA A 140 3.08 1.34 11.16
N ASP A 141 2.32 2.43 11.29
CA ASP A 141 0.86 2.43 11.14
C ASP A 141 0.37 3.14 9.88
N VAL A 142 1.25 3.41 8.91
CA VAL A 142 0.85 4.02 7.62
C VAL A 142 -0.10 3.12 6.83
N ASP A 143 -0.10 1.82 7.13
CA ASP A 143 -1.01 0.84 6.55
C ASP A 143 -2.27 0.62 7.39
N LEU A 144 -2.44 1.32 8.52
CA LEU A 144 -3.62 1.22 9.35
C LEU A 144 -4.76 2.06 8.74
N ALA A 145 -5.67 1.39 8.04
CA ALA A 145 -6.79 2.04 7.40
C ALA A 145 -7.70 2.73 8.44
N HIS A 146 -8.22 3.90 8.07
CA HIS A 146 -9.18 4.68 8.87
C HIS A 146 -8.74 4.93 10.31
N ASN A 147 -7.43 5.02 10.57
CA ASN A 147 -6.86 5.19 11.91
C ASN A 147 -7.36 4.10 12.89
N GLY A 148 -7.52 2.86 12.40
CA GLY A 148 -7.98 1.72 13.20
C GLY A 148 -9.48 1.70 13.46
N LYS A 149 -10.26 2.62 12.88
CA LYS A 149 -11.73 2.59 12.99
C LYS A 149 -12.34 1.59 12.01
N CYS A 150 -13.44 1.00 12.44
CA CYS A 150 -14.20 0.00 11.71
C CYS A 150 -14.92 0.60 10.48
N ILE A 151 -14.40 0.33 9.28
CA ILE A 151 -15.00 0.82 8.02
C ILE A 151 -16.41 0.24 7.79
N VAL A 152 -16.65 -1.01 8.17
CA VAL A 152 -17.98 -1.64 8.06
C VAL A 152 -19.01 -0.91 8.93
N CYS A 153 -18.63 -0.56 10.16
CA CYS A 153 -19.47 0.15 11.12
C CYS A 153 -19.81 1.56 10.61
N LYS A 154 -18.84 2.20 9.93
CA LYS A 154 -19.03 3.50 9.30
C LYS A 154 -19.98 3.43 8.12
N ILE A 155 -19.77 2.49 7.19
CA ILE A 155 -20.55 2.39 5.94
C ILE A 155 -21.96 1.85 6.21
N ASP A 156 -22.10 0.78 6.98
CA ASP A 156 -23.42 0.16 7.20
C ASP A 156 -24.22 0.82 8.34
N GLY A 157 -23.54 1.45 9.31
CA GLY A 157 -24.19 1.98 10.52
C GLY A 157 -23.97 3.47 10.79
N GLY A 158 -23.15 4.17 9.99
CA GLY A 158 -22.83 5.59 10.18
C GLY A 158 -21.95 5.92 11.39
N LYS A 159 -21.49 4.91 12.13
CA LYS A 159 -20.82 5.08 13.43
C LYS A 159 -19.30 4.94 13.32
N ASP A 160 -18.60 5.81 14.04
CA ASP A 160 -17.17 5.68 14.28
C ASP A 160 -16.95 4.73 15.45
N VAL A 161 -16.62 3.47 15.16
CA VAL A 161 -16.35 2.45 16.17
C VAL A 161 -14.87 2.07 16.09
N PRO A 162 -14.10 2.12 17.20
CA PRO A 162 -12.73 1.64 17.19
C PRO A 162 -12.70 0.13 16.91
N GLY A 163 -11.84 -0.28 15.99
CA GLY A 163 -11.53 -1.69 15.80
C GLY A 163 -10.57 -2.19 16.87
N LYS A 164 -10.34 -3.50 16.87
CA LYS A 164 -9.37 -4.14 17.77
C LYS A 164 -8.31 -4.90 16.97
N PRO A 165 -7.04 -4.89 17.39
CA PRO A 165 -5.97 -5.60 16.67
C PRO A 165 -6.22 -7.10 16.49
N GLU A 166 -6.89 -7.77 17.43
CA GLU A 166 -7.24 -9.20 17.31
C GLU A 166 -8.24 -9.49 16.18
N PHE A 167 -8.98 -8.48 15.71
CA PHE A 167 -9.91 -8.58 14.59
C PHE A 167 -9.41 -7.73 13.42
N THR A 168 -8.22 -8.06 12.92
CA THR A 168 -7.60 -7.42 11.76
C THR A 168 -7.83 -8.23 10.48
N ALA A 169 -8.13 -7.57 9.37
CA ALA A 169 -8.04 -8.15 8.03
C ALA A 169 -7.09 -7.31 7.16
N ILE A 170 -6.34 -7.97 6.28
CA ILE A 170 -5.53 -7.31 5.25
C ILE A 170 -6.31 -7.29 3.95
N TYR A 171 -6.32 -6.13 3.28
CA TYR A 171 -6.82 -6.01 1.93
C TYR A 171 -6.02 -4.95 1.17
N GLN A 172 -5.44 -5.32 0.02
CA GLN A 172 -4.58 -4.47 -0.80
C GLN A 172 -3.38 -3.89 -0.04
N GLY A 173 -2.85 -4.65 0.92
CA GLY A 173 -1.74 -4.30 1.79
C GLY A 173 -2.13 -3.40 2.96
N MET A 174 -3.39 -2.98 3.08
CA MET A 174 -3.88 -2.14 4.18
C MET A 174 -4.49 -3.02 5.28
N ARG A 175 -4.25 -2.64 6.53
CA ARG A 175 -4.82 -3.25 7.74
C ARG A 175 -6.13 -2.57 8.11
N TYR A 176 -7.21 -3.35 8.13
CA TYR A 176 -8.52 -2.93 8.61
C TYR A 176 -8.82 -3.61 9.94
N GLN A 177 -9.26 -2.86 10.95
CA GLN A 177 -9.57 -3.37 12.27
C GLN A 177 -11.07 -3.29 12.56
N PHE A 178 -11.60 -4.29 13.26
CA PHE A 178 -13.03 -4.43 13.53
C PHE A 178 -13.29 -4.65 15.02
N PRO A 179 -14.47 -4.30 15.54
CA PRO A 179 -14.78 -4.45 16.97
C PRO A 179 -15.02 -5.92 17.37
N SER A 180 -15.33 -6.79 16.40
CA SER A 180 -15.64 -8.21 16.59
C SER A 180 -15.31 -9.05 15.36
N GLU A 181 -15.18 -10.36 15.57
CA GLU A 181 -15.00 -11.35 14.51
C GLU A 181 -16.13 -11.33 13.46
N SER A 182 -17.39 -11.19 13.91
CA SER A 182 -18.55 -11.14 13.01
C SER A 182 -18.49 -9.95 12.04
N VAL A 183 -17.97 -8.81 12.48
CA VAL A 183 -17.81 -7.62 11.63
C VAL A 183 -16.61 -7.78 10.68
N LYS A 184 -15.52 -8.40 11.14
CA LYS A 184 -14.38 -8.78 10.28
C LYS A 184 -14.80 -9.70 9.14
N GLN A 185 -15.57 -10.74 9.45
CA GLN A 185 -16.09 -11.69 8.44
C GLN A 185 -16.98 -10.99 7.42
N LYS A 186 -17.80 -10.02 7.86
CA LYS A 186 -18.61 -9.21 6.96
C LYS A 186 -17.77 -8.40 5.96
N PHE A 187 -16.66 -7.82 6.42
CA PHE A 187 -15.69 -7.17 5.54
C PHE A 187 -15.07 -8.17 4.56
N GLN A 188 -14.56 -9.29 5.07
CA GLN A 188 -13.87 -10.32 4.27
C GLN A 188 -14.76 -10.94 3.18
N ALA A 189 -16.07 -11.02 3.40
CA ALA A 189 -17.02 -11.52 2.41
C ALA A 189 -17.12 -10.64 1.15
N ASN A 190 -16.92 -9.31 1.28
CA ASN A 190 -16.88 -8.40 0.15
C ASN A 190 -16.11 -7.11 0.51
N PRO A 191 -14.76 -7.14 0.55
CA PRO A 191 -13.96 -5.98 0.95
C PRO A 191 -14.14 -4.80 0.00
N ALA A 192 -14.30 -5.09 -1.30
CA ALA A 192 -14.48 -4.08 -2.33
C ALA A 192 -15.69 -3.20 -2.07
N LYS A 193 -16.81 -3.73 -1.54
CA LYS A 193 -17.99 -2.92 -1.13
C LYS A 193 -17.60 -1.78 -0.18
N TYR A 194 -16.72 -2.07 0.77
CA TYR A 194 -16.35 -1.15 1.84
C TYR A 194 -15.22 -0.20 1.45
N VAL A 195 -14.36 -0.60 0.52
CA VAL A 195 -13.19 0.18 0.07
C VAL A 195 -13.46 0.99 -1.20
N SER A 196 -14.37 0.52 -2.07
CA SER A 196 -14.70 1.17 -3.37
C SER A 196 -15.69 2.32 -3.23
N GLN A 197 -16.42 2.38 -2.11
CA GLN A 197 -17.09 3.60 -1.66
C GLN A 197 -15.96 4.54 -1.23
N LYS A 198 -15.44 5.30 -2.19
CA LYS A 198 -14.35 6.27 -2.02
C LYS A 198 -14.35 6.80 -0.61
N GLU A 199 -13.16 6.83 -0.01
CA GLU A 199 -12.73 7.83 0.96
C GLU A 199 -13.53 9.11 0.71
N GLY A 200 -14.63 9.21 1.44
CA GLY A 200 -15.40 10.42 1.53
C GLY A 200 -14.42 11.36 2.18
N GLY A 201 -13.81 12.21 1.35
CA GLY A 201 -13.42 13.53 1.74
C GLY A 201 -14.47 13.97 2.73
N GLN A 202 -14.02 14.14 3.96
CA GLN A 202 -14.79 14.68 5.04
C GLN A 202 -15.55 15.87 4.43
N LYS A 203 -16.88 15.75 4.34
CA LYS A 203 -17.75 16.92 4.25
C LYS A 203 -17.54 17.67 5.56
N THR A 204 -16.43 18.39 5.66
CA THR A 204 -16.47 19.72 6.21
C THR A 204 -17.17 20.55 5.15
N SER A 205 -18.39 20.95 5.50
CA SER A 205 -19.07 22.06 4.85
C SER A 205 -18.16 23.27 4.88
N SER A 206 -17.35 23.40 3.84
CA SER A 206 -16.71 24.63 3.43
C SER A 206 -16.89 24.70 1.93
N THR A 207 -18.06 25.16 1.51
CA THR A 207 -18.13 25.97 0.30
C THR A 207 -17.09 27.07 0.47
N ASN A 208 -15.93 26.91 -0.15
CA ASN A 208 -15.16 28.05 -0.63
C ASN A 208 -14.33 27.62 -1.83
N ALA A 209 -14.49 28.44 -2.86
CA ALA A 209 -14.01 28.24 -4.20
C ALA A 209 -12.49 28.12 -4.29
N ILE A 210 -12.07 27.49 -5.39
CA ILE A 210 -10.74 27.53 -5.96
C ILE A 210 -10.23 28.98 -5.98
N GLY A 211 -9.38 29.34 -5.03
CA GLY A 211 -8.53 30.51 -5.06
C GLY A 211 -7.12 30.06 -5.36
N SER A 212 -6.62 30.36 -6.56
CA SER A 212 -5.22 30.17 -6.92
C SER A 212 -4.34 31.04 -6.03
N GLN A 213 -3.84 30.49 -4.93
CA GLN A 213 -2.92 31.23 -4.07
C GLN A 213 -1.58 31.38 -4.80
N LEU A 214 -1.29 32.62 -5.20
CA LEU A 214 0.01 33.06 -5.65
C LEU A 214 0.96 33.06 -4.45
N VAL A 215 2.05 32.32 -4.57
CA VAL A 215 3.06 32.14 -3.53
C VAL A 215 4.35 32.79 -4.02
N SER A 216 4.92 33.66 -3.19
CA SER A 216 6.26 34.25 -3.40
C SER A 216 7.17 33.77 -2.28
N ILE A 217 8.24 33.05 -2.63
CA ILE A 217 9.14 32.42 -1.67
C ILE A 217 10.60 32.66 -2.04
N ASN A 218 11.42 32.84 -1.00
CA ASN A 218 12.87 32.83 -1.13
C ASN A 218 13.41 31.56 -0.47
N GLY A 219 14.47 31.01 -1.05
CA GLY A 219 15.12 29.82 -0.54
C GLY A 219 16.33 29.39 -1.36
N THR A 220 16.84 28.20 -1.10
CA THR A 220 17.95 27.62 -1.85
C THR A 220 17.49 26.43 -2.69
N THR A 221 18.07 26.26 -3.88
CA THR A 221 17.77 25.11 -4.72
C THR A 221 18.26 23.80 -4.10
N GLY A 222 17.56 22.72 -4.39
CA GLY A 222 17.94 21.34 -4.12
C GLY A 222 17.33 20.39 -5.14
N CYS A 223 17.77 19.13 -5.14
CA CYS A 223 17.11 18.07 -5.90
C CYS A 223 15.90 17.53 -5.12
N ALA A 224 14.71 17.62 -5.70
CA ALA A 224 13.47 17.22 -5.05
C ALA A 224 13.48 15.72 -4.67
N ALA A 225 13.80 14.85 -5.62
CA ALA A 225 13.81 13.40 -5.41
C ALA A 225 15.02 12.94 -4.59
N CYS A 226 16.20 13.52 -4.85
CA CYS A 226 17.46 13.06 -4.26
C CYS A 226 17.58 13.44 -2.77
N GLU A 227 17.21 14.67 -2.41
CA GLU A 227 17.39 15.20 -1.06
C GLU A 227 16.15 15.03 -0.20
N TYR A 228 14.97 15.14 -0.81
CA TYR A 228 13.72 15.20 -0.08
C TYR A 228 12.79 14.02 -0.35
N GLY A 229 13.15 13.16 -1.32
CA GLY A 229 12.27 12.08 -1.75
C GLY A 229 10.92 12.64 -2.19
N VAL A 230 10.88 13.68 -3.02
CA VAL A 230 9.61 14.19 -3.56
C VAL A 230 9.77 14.45 -5.06
N HIS A 231 8.73 14.12 -5.84
CA HIS A 231 8.76 14.26 -7.29
C HIS A 231 7.75 15.33 -7.73
N PRO A 232 7.93 15.93 -8.91
CA PRO A 232 6.89 16.73 -9.54
C PRO A 232 5.59 15.94 -9.69
N LYS A 233 4.43 16.61 -9.56
CA LYS A 233 3.11 15.99 -9.74
C LYS A 233 2.82 15.73 -11.22
N LYS A 234 3.29 16.59 -12.13
CA LYS A 234 3.02 16.43 -13.57
C LYS A 234 3.87 15.33 -14.21
N ASP A 235 5.12 15.16 -13.77
CA ASP A 235 5.97 14.06 -14.18
C ASP A 235 6.72 13.44 -12.99
N PRO A 236 6.19 12.34 -12.42
CA PRO A 236 6.81 11.65 -11.29
C PRO A 236 8.15 10.96 -11.61
N LYS A 237 8.56 10.86 -12.88
CA LYS A 237 9.86 10.26 -13.26
C LYS A 237 11.01 11.25 -13.15
N GLU A 238 10.71 12.53 -13.06
CA GLU A 238 11.72 13.57 -12.94
C GLU A 238 12.26 13.69 -11.53
N LEU A 239 13.57 13.91 -11.41
CA LEU A 239 14.21 14.18 -10.13
C LEU A 239 13.73 15.50 -9.50
N GLY A 240 13.22 16.45 -10.29
CA GLY A 240 12.60 17.69 -9.82
C GLY A 240 13.56 18.73 -9.24
N LEU A 241 13.17 20.00 -9.35
CA LEU A 241 13.81 21.13 -8.66
C LEU A 241 13.02 21.42 -7.37
N ALA A 242 13.70 21.41 -6.24
CA ALA A 242 13.16 21.82 -4.95
C ALA A 242 13.74 23.17 -4.52
N ILE A 243 12.94 23.99 -3.86
CA ILE A 243 13.41 25.19 -3.15
C ILE A 243 13.16 24.98 -1.66
N LYS A 244 14.23 24.89 -0.89
CA LYS A 244 14.14 24.85 0.58
C LYS A 244 14.00 26.28 1.09
N SER A 245 12.85 26.62 1.65
CA SER A 245 12.63 27.93 2.24
C SER A 245 13.06 27.96 3.71
N ASN A 246 13.29 29.18 4.22
CA ASN A 246 13.75 29.41 5.59
C ASN A 246 12.71 28.99 6.64
N ASP A 247 11.43 28.92 6.27
CA ASP A 247 10.33 28.45 7.13
C ASP A 247 10.27 26.91 7.27
N GLY A 248 11.22 26.19 6.67
CA GLY A 248 11.30 24.73 6.74
C GLY A 248 10.45 24.00 5.70
N LYS A 249 9.71 24.73 4.84
CA LYS A 249 9.00 24.14 3.70
C LYS A 249 9.91 23.90 2.51
N VAL A 250 9.49 22.95 1.67
CA VAL A 250 10.18 22.56 0.44
C VAL A 250 9.21 22.73 -0.72
N TYR A 251 9.54 23.61 -1.65
CA TYR A 251 8.71 23.92 -2.80
C TYR A 251 9.19 23.15 -4.02
N VAL A 252 8.38 22.26 -4.57
CA VAL A 252 8.69 21.50 -5.78
C VAL A 252 8.21 22.30 -6.99
N ILE A 253 9.12 22.60 -7.91
CA ILE A 253 8.85 23.43 -9.06
C ILE A 253 8.52 22.55 -10.26
N GLU A 254 7.26 22.61 -10.71
CA GLU A 254 6.79 21.84 -11.87
C GLU A 254 7.49 22.30 -13.16
N GLY A 255 7.88 21.33 -14.00
CA GLY A 255 8.44 21.61 -15.32
C GLY A 255 9.75 22.43 -15.30
N ALA A 256 10.46 22.45 -14.17
CA ALA A 256 11.70 23.21 -14.02
C ALA A 256 12.82 22.73 -14.98
N HIS A 257 12.84 21.45 -15.35
CA HIS A 257 13.83 20.90 -16.28
C HIS A 257 13.71 21.54 -17.68
N ALA A 258 12.49 21.85 -18.13
CA ALA A 258 12.22 22.45 -19.43
C ALA A 258 12.28 23.99 -19.37
N SER A 259 11.68 24.58 -18.34
CA SER A 259 11.59 26.05 -18.22
C SER A 259 12.89 26.71 -17.76
N HIS A 260 13.69 26.03 -16.93
CA HIS A 260 14.91 26.59 -16.32
C HIS A 260 16.04 25.55 -16.30
N PRO A 261 16.51 25.08 -17.49
CA PRO A 261 17.43 23.95 -17.61
C PRO A 261 18.76 24.15 -16.87
N ASP A 262 19.31 25.37 -16.85
CA ASP A 262 20.57 25.66 -16.17
C ASP A 262 20.43 25.62 -14.65
N LEU A 263 19.34 26.21 -14.12
CA LEU A 263 19.04 26.14 -12.69
C LEU A 263 18.73 24.70 -12.26
N TYR A 264 18.03 23.95 -13.11
CA TYR A 264 17.77 22.53 -12.89
C TYR A 264 19.07 21.74 -12.85
N LYS A 265 20.02 21.95 -13.77
CA LYS A 265 21.34 21.31 -13.74
C LYS A 265 22.13 21.68 -12.48
N SER A 266 22.10 22.95 -12.08
CA SER A 266 22.80 23.44 -10.89
C SER A 266 22.03 23.22 -9.58
N ARG A 267 20.91 22.48 -9.57
CA ARG A 267 20.00 22.39 -8.42
C ARG A 267 20.67 21.92 -7.12
N PHE A 268 21.74 21.15 -7.21
CA PHE A 268 22.52 20.63 -6.08
C PHE A 268 23.47 21.67 -5.44
N GLN A 269 23.62 22.85 -6.03
CA GLN A 269 24.59 23.85 -5.60
C GLN A 269 24.04 24.84 -4.56
N SER A 270 22.84 24.59 -4.01
CA SER A 270 22.20 25.48 -3.02
C SER A 270 22.11 26.94 -3.47
N VAL A 271 21.80 27.17 -4.75
CA VAL A 271 21.68 28.51 -5.33
C VAL A 271 20.51 29.24 -4.67
N LYS A 272 20.73 30.46 -4.17
CA LYS A 272 19.65 31.28 -3.64
C LYS A 272 18.74 31.76 -4.76
N VAL A 273 17.44 31.60 -4.59
CA VAL A 273 16.45 32.00 -5.57
C VAL A 273 15.21 32.61 -4.93
N SER A 274 14.54 33.50 -5.67
CA SER A 274 13.18 33.96 -5.43
C SER A 274 12.27 33.29 -6.45
N VAL A 275 11.19 32.67 -5.99
CA VAL A 275 10.21 32.01 -6.86
C VAL A 275 8.84 32.61 -6.62
N LYS A 276 8.17 33.00 -7.71
CA LYS A 276 6.74 33.28 -7.71
C LYS A 276 6.04 32.21 -8.51
N GLY A 277 4.99 31.63 -7.95
CA GLY A 277 4.26 30.56 -8.61
C GLY A 277 2.87 30.38 -8.05
N LYS A 278 2.01 29.74 -8.84
CA LYS A 278 0.69 29.32 -8.40
C LYS A 278 0.84 28.01 -7.64
N GLN A 279 0.37 27.97 -6.40
CA GLN A 279 0.30 26.72 -5.67
C GLN A 279 -0.73 25.79 -6.31
N ILE A 280 -0.30 24.59 -6.68
CA ILE A 280 -1.16 23.57 -7.29
C ILE A 280 -1.44 22.39 -6.36
N ALA A 281 -0.55 22.15 -5.38
CA ALA A 281 -0.74 21.14 -4.35
C ALA A 281 0.07 21.49 -3.10
N ASN A 282 -0.34 20.96 -1.95
CA ASN A 282 0.38 21.05 -0.69
C ASN A 282 0.18 19.73 0.06
N HIS A 283 1.26 19.17 0.59
CA HIS A 283 1.23 18.02 1.48
C HIS A 283 2.34 18.11 2.52
N GLY A 284 1.95 18.28 3.79
CA GLY A 284 2.89 18.44 4.91
C GLY A 284 3.79 19.66 4.71
N LYS A 285 5.11 19.43 4.64
CA LYS A 285 6.11 20.49 4.38
C LYS A 285 6.34 20.75 2.89
N PHE A 286 5.73 19.96 2.01
CA PHE A 286 5.94 20.04 0.56
C PHE A 286 4.84 20.85 -0.10
N VAL A 287 5.24 21.74 -1.00
CA VAL A 287 4.32 22.59 -1.75
C VAL A 287 4.70 22.52 -3.22
N TRP A 288 3.76 22.19 -4.11
CA TRP A 288 4.02 22.17 -5.54
C TRP A 288 3.58 23.48 -6.15
N LEU A 289 4.50 24.10 -6.89
CA LEU A 289 4.28 25.36 -7.57
C LEU A 289 4.37 25.15 -9.08
N GLU A 290 3.38 25.69 -9.79
CA GLU A 290 3.54 26.03 -11.19
C GLU A 290 4.27 27.38 -11.26
N PRO A 291 5.54 27.41 -11.75
CA PRO A 291 6.35 28.62 -11.70
C PRO A 291 5.83 29.68 -12.65
N GLN A 292 5.76 30.92 -12.18
CA GLN A 292 5.55 32.12 -13.01
C GLN A 292 6.85 32.89 -13.20
N SER A 293 7.67 33.00 -12.16
CA SER A 293 9.02 33.56 -12.26
C SER A 293 9.97 32.87 -11.28
N ILE A 294 11.23 32.74 -11.69
CA ILE A 294 12.33 32.24 -10.86
C ILE A 294 13.55 33.14 -11.09
N GLU A 295 14.01 33.82 -10.05
CA GLU A 295 15.13 34.75 -10.11
C GLU A 295 16.24 34.27 -9.17
N LYS A 296 17.48 34.24 -9.65
CA LYS A 296 18.64 33.99 -8.77
C LYS A 296 18.90 35.24 -7.92
N ILE A 297 19.08 35.05 -6.62
CA ILE A 297 19.42 36.12 -5.67
C ILE A 297 20.90 35.96 -5.32
N GLN A 298 21.66 37.06 -5.28
CA GLN A 298 23.03 37.06 -4.77
C GLN A 298 23.03 36.99 -3.23
#